data_AF-A0A833DZK1-F1
#
_entry.id   AF-A0A833DZK1-F1
#
_cell.length_a   1.000
_cell.length_b   1.000
_cell.length_c   1.000
_cell.angle_alpha   90.00
_cell.angle_beta   90.00
_cell.angle_gamma   90.00
#
_symmetry.space_group_name_H-M   'P 1'
#
loop_
_entity.id
_entity.type
_entity.pdbx_description
1 polymer ?
#
loop_
_entity_poly.entity_id
_entity_poly.type
_entity_poly.pdbx_seq_one_letter_code
_entity_poly.pdbx_strand_id
1 'polypeptide(L)'
;MAKGVATLMDTVFLLLISGVASAILFYSAANYGKTLEQQSSALLLDYYARQAVRVMSTATILRPGCDTPDYLLAYLKEKAYFGGLADRDTLETIGGVMSEIMLPLRSAYDYAVAIRVGSSDDSNVYLFAWYREYTGGGFEEKDACYVVNQSSYMGWLAEFRSPTYSYSVPVRFRVKGDPDYYVVGRLQMIIWPAGAGFPDPGGTDLCN
;
A
#
# COMPACT_ATOMS: atom_id res chain seq x y z
N MET A 1 -62.98 35.39 -7.66
CA MET A 1 -62.34 34.06 -7.63
C MET A 1 -61.00 33.99 -8.37
N ALA A 2 -60.79 34.69 -9.50
CA ALA A 2 -59.53 34.64 -10.28
C ALA A 2 -58.25 35.09 -9.52
N LYS A 3 -58.32 36.08 -8.61
CA LYS A 3 -57.16 36.55 -7.84
C LYS A 3 -56.57 35.51 -6.88
N GLY A 4 -57.39 34.65 -6.28
CA GLY A 4 -56.92 33.64 -5.33
C GLY A 4 -56.16 32.47 -5.98
N VAL A 5 -56.49 32.16 -7.23
CA VAL A 5 -55.85 31.09 -8.01
C VAL A 5 -54.45 31.52 -8.48
N ALA A 6 -54.28 32.79 -8.85
CA ALA A 6 -52.99 33.35 -9.24
C ALA A 6 -51.99 33.33 -8.07
N THR A 7 -52.41 33.78 -6.88
CA THR A 7 -51.56 33.79 -5.68
C THR A 7 -51.19 32.37 -5.23
N LEU A 8 -52.09 31.41 -5.40
CA LEU A 8 -51.83 29.99 -5.10
C LEU A 8 -50.77 29.42 -6.07
N MET A 9 -50.88 29.70 -7.37
CA MET A 9 -49.90 29.30 -8.38
C MET A 9 -48.52 29.88 -8.11
N ASP A 10 -48.42 31.18 -7.80
CA ASP A 10 -47.15 31.84 -7.47
C ASP A 10 -46.49 31.23 -6.23
N THR A 11 -47.29 30.88 -5.20
CA THR A 11 -46.80 30.26 -3.97
C THR A 11 -46.28 28.84 -4.24
N VAL A 12 -47.00 28.05 -5.05
CA VAL A 12 -46.56 26.71 -5.47
C VAL A 12 -45.28 26.80 -6.29
N PHE A 13 -45.17 27.79 -7.20
CA PHE A 13 -43.98 28.00 -8.01
C PHE A 13 -42.76 28.38 -7.15
N LEU A 14 -42.95 29.26 -6.17
CA LEU A 14 -41.92 29.62 -5.19
C LEU A 14 -41.45 28.42 -4.34
N LEU A 15 -42.38 27.59 -3.87
CA LEU A 15 -42.05 26.36 -3.14
C LEU A 15 -41.29 25.36 -4.01
N LEU A 16 -41.63 25.27 -5.30
CA LEU A 16 -40.97 24.37 -6.23
C LEU A 16 -39.54 24.85 -6.52
N ILE A 17 -39.35 26.16 -6.72
CA ILE A 17 -38.01 26.76 -6.88
C ILE A 17 -37.18 26.57 -5.61
N SER A 18 -37.73 26.82 -4.42
CA SER A 18 -36.98 26.68 -3.17
C SER A 18 -36.62 25.22 -2.88
N GLY A 19 -37.52 24.28 -3.18
CA GLY A 19 -37.28 22.84 -3.06
C GLY A 19 -36.16 22.35 -3.98
N VAL A 20 -36.18 22.76 -5.26
CA VAL A 20 -35.12 22.41 -6.23
C VAL A 20 -33.78 23.03 -5.83
N ALA A 21 -33.76 24.31 -5.42
CA ALA A 21 -32.54 24.95 -4.96
C ALA A 21 -31.93 24.26 -3.73
N SER A 22 -32.78 23.86 -2.77
CA SER A 22 -32.34 23.13 -1.58
C SER A 22 -31.78 21.75 -1.91
N ALA A 23 -32.41 21.03 -2.84
CA ALA A 23 -31.93 19.73 -3.31
C ALA A 23 -30.57 19.84 -4.03
N ILE A 24 -30.38 20.88 -4.86
CA ILE A 24 -29.11 21.15 -5.55
C ILE A 24 -28.00 21.46 -4.54
N LEU A 25 -28.28 22.30 -3.54
CA LEU A 25 -27.32 22.63 -2.49
C LEU A 25 -26.93 21.40 -1.65
N PHE A 26 -27.91 20.57 -1.29
CA PHE A 26 -27.67 19.34 -0.54
C PHE A 26 -26.83 18.34 -1.35
N TYR A 27 -27.18 18.11 -2.62
CA TYR A 27 -26.42 17.23 -3.52
C TYR A 27 -24.97 17.71 -3.71
N SER A 28 -24.80 19.02 -3.91
CA SER A 28 -23.48 19.63 -4.06
C SER A 28 -22.65 19.48 -2.79
N ALA A 29 -23.21 19.77 -1.62
CA ALA A 29 -22.52 19.62 -0.34
C ALA A 29 -22.13 18.16 -0.05
N ALA A 30 -23.02 17.21 -0.32
CA ALA A 30 -22.75 15.78 -0.12
C ALA A 30 -21.62 15.27 -1.03
N ASN A 31 -21.62 15.66 -2.31
CA ASN A 31 -20.56 15.28 -3.24
C ASN A 31 -19.24 15.99 -2.94
N TYR A 32 -19.29 17.25 -2.52
CA TYR A 32 -18.08 18.00 -2.14
C TYR A 32 -17.43 17.39 -0.89
N GLY A 33 -18.24 16.98 0.11
CA GLY A 33 -17.79 16.26 1.30
C GLY A 33 -17.11 14.94 0.96
N LYS A 34 -17.73 14.11 0.11
CA LYS A 34 -17.12 12.86 -0.38
C LYS A 34 -15.81 13.10 -1.12
N THR A 35 -15.73 14.15 -1.94
CA THR A 35 -14.52 14.48 -2.70
C THR A 35 -13.39 14.92 -1.77
N LEU A 36 -13.68 15.73 -0.74
CA LEU A 36 -12.72 16.14 0.28
C LEU A 36 -12.21 14.95 1.10
N GLU A 37 -13.10 14.03 1.48
CA GLU A 37 -12.74 12.82 2.23
C GLU A 37 -11.88 11.86 1.41
N GLN A 38 -12.18 11.70 0.12
CA GLN A 38 -11.36 10.92 -0.79
C GLN A 38 -9.99 11.56 -1.02
N GLN A 39 -9.93 12.87 -1.20
CA GLN A 39 -8.66 13.59 -1.38
C GLN A 39 -7.80 13.60 -0.11
N SER A 40 -8.41 13.79 1.06
CA SER A 40 -7.69 13.75 2.33
C SER A 40 -7.15 12.36 2.62
N SER A 41 -7.93 11.32 2.30
CA SER A 41 -7.49 9.93 2.41
C SER A 41 -6.33 9.64 1.45
N ALA A 42 -6.40 10.08 0.18
CA ALA A 42 -5.33 9.87 -0.79
C ALA A 42 -4.01 10.56 -0.38
N LEU A 43 -4.08 11.80 0.13
CA LEU A 43 -2.90 12.52 0.63
C LEU A 43 -2.30 11.85 1.88
N LEU A 44 -3.14 11.34 2.77
CA LEU A 44 -2.70 10.59 3.95
C LEU A 44 -1.98 9.30 3.53
N LEU A 45 -2.58 8.52 2.63
CA LEU A 45 -1.99 7.29 2.11
C LEU A 45 -0.65 7.55 1.39
N ASP A 46 -0.56 8.64 0.60
CA ASP A 46 0.69 9.07 -0.03
C ASP A 46 1.78 9.39 1.00
N TYR A 47 1.44 10.13 2.07
CA TYR A 47 2.39 10.44 3.14
C TYR A 47 2.94 9.16 3.80
N TYR A 48 2.07 8.25 4.23
CA TYR A 48 2.49 7.02 4.90
C TYR A 48 3.29 6.09 3.97
N ALA A 49 2.88 5.95 2.70
CA ALA A 49 3.62 5.16 1.74
C ALA A 49 5.04 5.71 1.49
N ARG A 50 5.18 7.05 1.42
CA ARG A 50 6.50 7.69 1.31
C ARG A 50 7.35 7.49 2.56
N GLN A 51 6.75 7.59 3.75
CA GLN A 51 7.48 7.34 5.00
C GLN A 51 7.93 5.88 5.10
N ALA A 52 7.05 4.92 4.75
CA ALA A 52 7.39 3.51 4.70
C ALA A 52 8.59 3.25 3.78
N VAL A 53 8.54 3.76 2.55
CA VAL A 53 9.65 3.69 1.60
C VAL A 53 10.93 4.32 2.14
N ARG A 54 10.82 5.49 2.76
CA ARG A 54 11.97 6.22 3.31
C ARG A 54 12.63 5.45 4.45
N VAL A 55 11.85 4.99 5.43
CA VAL A 55 12.38 4.24 6.57
C VAL A 55 13.00 2.94 6.09
N MET A 56 12.33 2.19 5.20
CA MET A 56 12.87 0.97 4.61
C MET A 56 14.19 1.20 3.87
N SER A 57 14.35 2.35 3.21
CA SER A 57 15.60 2.69 2.53
C SER A 57 16.78 2.96 3.49
N THR A 58 16.48 3.34 4.73
CA THR A 58 17.47 3.64 5.77
C THR A 58 17.55 2.58 6.87
N ALA A 59 16.66 1.59 6.86
CA ALA A 59 16.61 0.54 7.86
C ALA A 59 17.91 -0.29 7.82
N THR A 60 18.35 -0.71 9.00
CA THR A 60 19.60 -1.44 9.18
C THR A 60 19.35 -2.79 9.85
N ILE A 61 20.21 -3.75 9.58
CA ILE A 61 20.20 -5.08 10.18
C ILE A 61 21.60 -5.42 10.69
N LEU A 62 21.66 -6.07 11.85
CA LEU A 62 22.91 -6.63 12.39
C LEU A 62 23.10 -8.04 11.84
N ARG A 63 24.16 -8.26 11.05
CA ARG A 63 24.44 -9.59 10.49
C ARG A 63 25.01 -10.51 11.57
N PRO A 64 24.68 -11.81 11.55
CA PRO A 64 25.36 -12.79 12.39
C PRO A 64 26.88 -12.72 12.17
N GLY A 65 27.64 -12.49 13.23
CA GLY A 65 29.10 -12.40 13.20
C GLY A 65 29.67 -11.05 12.72
N CYS A 66 28.85 -10.00 12.60
CA CYS A 66 29.32 -8.64 12.34
C CYS A 66 28.97 -7.72 13.52
N ASP A 67 29.93 -6.89 13.94
CA ASP A 67 29.72 -5.90 15.01
C ASP A 67 29.10 -4.59 14.53
N THR A 68 29.00 -4.40 13.21
CA THR A 68 28.44 -3.19 12.60
C THR A 68 27.16 -3.51 11.84
N PRO A 69 26.08 -2.71 12.05
CA PRO A 69 24.85 -2.88 11.31
C PRO A 69 25.06 -2.49 9.84
N ASP A 70 24.56 -3.32 8.93
CA ASP A 70 24.51 -3.03 7.50
C ASP A 70 23.11 -2.55 7.11
N TYR A 71 22.98 -1.83 6.00
CA TYR A 71 21.66 -1.45 5.50
C TYR A 71 20.87 -2.69 5.05
N LEU A 72 19.60 -2.77 5.47
CA LEU A 72 18.70 -3.89 5.22
C LEU A 72 18.58 -4.24 3.73
N LEU A 73 18.33 -3.23 2.89
CA LEU A 73 18.19 -3.43 1.45
C LEU A 73 19.51 -3.84 0.79
N ALA A 74 20.66 -3.44 1.35
CA ALA A 74 21.96 -3.89 0.88
C ALA A 74 22.21 -5.37 1.24
N TYR A 75 21.76 -5.81 2.42
CA TYR A 75 21.83 -7.20 2.84
C TYR A 75 20.96 -8.12 1.98
N LEU A 76 19.68 -7.77 1.79
CA LEU A 76 18.76 -8.51 0.90
C LEU A 76 19.33 -8.65 -0.51
N LYS A 77 19.96 -7.58 -1.01
CA LYS A 77 20.60 -7.57 -2.30
C LYS A 77 21.75 -8.56 -2.40
N GLU A 78 22.63 -8.58 -1.41
CA GLU A 78 23.78 -9.49 -1.38
C GLU A 78 23.30 -10.94 -1.38
N LYS A 79 22.28 -11.26 -0.58
CA LYS A 79 21.64 -12.58 -0.57
C LYS A 79 21.09 -12.95 -1.95
N ALA A 80 20.29 -12.08 -2.55
CA ALA A 80 19.73 -12.33 -3.87
C ALA A 80 20.81 -12.52 -4.96
N TYR A 81 21.88 -11.73 -4.92
CA TYR A 81 23.00 -11.82 -5.88
C TYR A 81 23.70 -13.19 -5.83
N PHE A 82 23.86 -13.75 -4.63
CA PHE A 82 24.43 -15.07 -4.44
C PHE A 82 23.41 -16.21 -4.54
N GLY A 83 22.20 -15.95 -5.02
CA GLY A 83 21.13 -16.94 -5.15
C GLY A 83 20.52 -17.40 -3.82
N GLY A 84 20.80 -16.69 -2.73
CA GLY A 84 20.26 -16.95 -1.40
C GLY A 84 18.94 -16.23 -1.13
N LEU A 85 18.17 -16.78 -0.20
CA LEU A 85 16.96 -16.17 0.33
C LEU A 85 17.28 -15.28 1.55
N ALA A 86 16.35 -14.37 1.86
CA ALA A 86 16.42 -13.61 3.10
C ALA A 86 16.26 -14.57 4.28
N ASP A 87 17.03 -14.36 5.34
CA ASP A 87 16.82 -15.10 6.58
C ASP A 87 15.62 -14.56 7.37
N ARG A 88 15.15 -15.36 8.32
CA ARG A 88 14.00 -15.04 9.15
C ARG A 88 14.13 -13.71 9.89
N ASP A 89 15.30 -13.44 10.48
CA ASP A 89 15.55 -12.20 11.23
C ASP A 89 15.38 -10.94 10.34
N THR A 90 15.80 -11.04 9.08
CA THR A 90 15.58 -10.00 8.07
C THR A 90 14.10 -9.79 7.79
N LEU A 91 13.35 -10.89 7.64
CA LEU A 91 11.92 -10.84 7.37
C LEU A 91 11.16 -10.23 8.56
N GLU A 92 11.50 -10.63 9.78
CA GLU A 92 10.93 -10.09 11.02
C GLU A 92 11.25 -8.60 11.20
N THR A 93 12.48 -8.18 10.88
CA THR A 93 12.88 -6.76 10.92
C THR A 93 12.03 -5.93 9.95
N ILE A 94 11.80 -6.43 8.74
CA ILE A 94 10.97 -5.75 7.73
C ILE A 94 9.53 -5.66 8.19
N GLY A 95 8.97 -6.79 8.66
CA GLY A 95 7.61 -6.85 9.20
C GLY A 95 7.42 -5.87 10.35
N GLY A 96 8.36 -5.83 11.30
CA GLY A 96 8.32 -4.94 12.46
C GLY A 96 8.37 -3.45 12.09
N VAL A 97 9.31 -3.06 11.23
CA VAL A 97 9.42 -1.67 10.76
C VAL A 97 8.14 -1.23 10.04
N MET A 98 7.62 -2.07 9.15
CA MET A 98 6.40 -1.75 8.41
C MET A 98 5.17 -1.71 9.31
N SER A 99 5.09 -2.61 10.29
CA SER A 99 4.06 -2.66 11.32
C SER A 99 3.96 -1.34 12.07
N GLU A 100 5.08 -0.80 12.54
CA GLU A 100 5.11 0.45 13.28
C GLU A 100 4.68 1.65 12.43
N ILE A 101 5.17 1.74 11.19
CA ILE A 101 4.85 2.85 10.28
C ILE A 101 3.37 2.86 9.92
N MET A 102 2.80 1.67 9.68
CA MET A 102 1.42 1.53 9.23
C MET A 102 0.42 1.44 10.38
N LEU A 103 0.87 1.35 11.64
CA LEU A 103 0.01 1.24 12.81
C LEU A 103 -1.16 2.23 12.83
N PRO A 104 -0.99 3.52 12.47
CA PRO A 104 -2.10 4.47 12.45
C PRO A 104 -3.18 4.19 11.39
N LEU A 105 -2.85 3.43 10.35
CA LEU A 105 -3.72 3.08 9.23
C LEU A 105 -4.30 1.67 9.32
N ARG A 106 -3.74 0.82 10.19
CA ARG A 106 -4.09 -0.61 10.30
C ARG A 106 -5.56 -0.90 10.54
N SER A 107 -6.31 0.01 11.17
CA SER A 107 -7.74 -0.21 11.42
C SER A 107 -8.57 -0.18 10.13
N ALA A 108 -8.16 0.62 9.14
CA ALA A 108 -8.91 0.88 7.91
C ALA A 108 -8.26 0.29 6.65
N TYR A 109 -6.97 -0.04 6.71
CA TYR A 109 -6.20 -0.46 5.54
C TYR A 109 -5.32 -1.65 5.84
N ASP A 110 -5.20 -2.51 4.83
CA ASP A 110 -4.21 -3.58 4.74
C ASP A 110 -3.08 -3.10 3.80
N TYR A 111 -1.91 -3.72 3.88
CA TYR A 111 -0.74 -3.24 3.13
C TYR A 111 0.26 -4.32 2.74
N ALA A 112 1.04 -4.02 1.69
CA ALA A 112 2.18 -4.81 1.27
C ALA A 112 3.33 -3.93 0.80
N VAL A 113 4.55 -4.36 1.10
CA VAL A 113 5.78 -3.82 0.53
C VAL A 113 6.45 -4.88 -0.34
N ALA A 114 6.73 -4.51 -1.58
CA ALA A 114 7.44 -5.32 -2.54
C ALA A 114 8.83 -4.71 -2.79
N ILE A 115 9.85 -5.54 -2.65
CA ILE A 115 11.25 -5.20 -2.85
C ILE A 115 11.75 -6.02 -4.04
N ARG A 116 11.83 -5.38 -5.20
CA ARG A 116 12.45 -5.99 -6.39
C ARG A 116 13.94 -5.74 -6.36
N VAL A 117 14.71 -6.82 -6.37
CA VAL A 117 16.17 -6.77 -6.42
C VAL A 117 16.62 -7.19 -7.82
N GLY A 118 17.07 -6.22 -8.62
CA GLY A 118 17.50 -6.43 -9.99
C GLY A 118 16.53 -5.84 -11.02
N SER A 119 17.02 -5.77 -12.26
CA SER A 119 16.30 -5.16 -13.39
C SER A 119 15.87 -6.15 -14.47
N SER A 120 16.24 -7.44 -14.35
CA SER A 120 15.86 -8.50 -15.29
C SER A 120 14.50 -9.09 -14.94
N ASP A 121 13.81 -9.68 -15.92
CA ASP A 121 12.51 -10.33 -15.71
C ASP A 121 12.60 -11.58 -14.81
N ASP A 122 13.81 -12.14 -14.65
CA ASP A 122 14.12 -13.23 -13.73
C ASP A 122 14.40 -12.75 -12.29
N SER A 123 14.22 -11.46 -11.99
CA SER A 123 14.51 -10.93 -10.66
C SER A 123 13.50 -11.42 -9.61
N ASN A 124 14.05 -11.75 -8.43
CA ASN A 124 13.26 -12.07 -7.26
C ASN A 124 12.62 -10.79 -6.70
N VAL A 125 11.34 -10.90 -6.36
CA VAL A 125 10.57 -9.90 -5.64
C VAL A 125 10.29 -10.45 -4.25
N TYR A 126 10.82 -9.78 -3.24
CA TYR A 126 10.47 -10.05 -1.85
C TYR A 126 9.20 -9.28 -1.54
N LEU A 127 8.11 -9.98 -1.26
CA LEU A 127 6.81 -9.41 -0.96
C LEU A 127 6.51 -9.64 0.52
N PHE A 128 6.24 -8.57 1.24
CA PHE A 128 5.81 -8.61 2.62
C PHE A 128 4.44 -7.97 2.71
N ALA A 129 3.52 -8.61 3.41
CA ALA A 129 2.17 -8.10 3.57
C ALA A 129 1.69 -8.29 4.99
N TRP A 130 0.91 -7.33 5.45
CA TRP A 130 0.03 -7.47 6.59
C TRP A 130 -1.38 -7.23 6.10
N TYR A 131 -2.28 -8.15 6.41
CA TYR A 131 -3.65 -8.08 5.94
C TYR A 131 -4.60 -8.76 6.90
N ARG A 132 -5.89 -8.50 6.70
CA ARG A 132 -6.95 -9.20 7.42
C ARG A 132 -7.68 -10.13 6.50
N GLU A 133 -7.90 -11.34 6.99
CA GLU A 133 -8.69 -12.35 6.29
C GLU A 133 -9.94 -12.66 7.09
N TYR A 134 -11.08 -12.73 6.40
CA TYR A 134 -12.32 -13.14 7.04
C TYR A 134 -12.35 -14.66 7.17
N THR A 135 -12.18 -15.16 8.39
CA THR A 135 -12.45 -16.55 8.74
C THR A 135 -13.89 -16.64 9.25
N GLY A 136 -14.55 -17.80 9.15
CA GLY A 136 -15.99 -17.98 9.39
C GLY A 136 -16.56 -17.56 10.77
N GLY A 137 -15.78 -16.86 11.61
CA GLY A 137 -16.21 -16.21 12.85
C GLY A 137 -15.69 -14.77 13.06
N GLY A 138 -14.92 -14.19 12.13
CA GLY A 138 -14.36 -12.83 12.29
C GLY A 138 -13.20 -12.53 11.35
N PHE A 139 -12.60 -11.35 11.50
CA PHE A 139 -11.34 -11.02 10.82
C PHE A 139 -10.15 -11.47 11.67
N GLU A 140 -9.23 -12.19 11.05
CA GLU A 140 -7.94 -12.54 11.63
C GLU A 140 -6.83 -11.74 10.95
N GLU A 141 -5.89 -11.25 11.75
CA GLU A 141 -4.70 -10.55 11.26
C GLU A 141 -3.65 -11.57 10.81
N LYS A 142 -3.05 -11.35 9.65
CA LYS A 142 -2.03 -12.21 9.06
C LYS A 142 -0.85 -11.41 8.57
N ASP A 143 0.34 -11.94 8.85
CA ASP A 143 1.58 -11.55 8.21
C ASP A 143 1.93 -12.56 7.12
N ALA A 144 2.39 -12.07 5.99
CA ALA A 144 2.76 -12.85 4.82
C ALA A 144 4.13 -12.39 4.32
N CYS A 145 5.01 -13.34 4.02
CA CYS A 145 6.28 -13.02 3.37
C CYS A 145 6.63 -14.06 2.30
N TYR A 146 6.79 -13.59 1.07
CA TYR A 146 6.99 -14.41 -0.11
C TYR A 146 8.24 -13.97 -0.87
N VAL A 147 8.89 -14.94 -1.50
CA VAL A 147 9.76 -14.67 -2.65
C VAL A 147 9.10 -15.21 -3.89
N VAL A 148 8.87 -14.29 -4.83
CA VAL A 148 8.21 -14.57 -6.09
C VAL A 148 9.08 -14.10 -7.25
N ASN A 149 8.97 -14.76 -8.40
CA ASN A 149 9.57 -14.21 -9.60
C ASN A 149 8.79 -12.97 -10.07
N GLN A 150 9.42 -12.14 -10.89
CA GLN A 150 8.78 -10.90 -11.35
C GLN A 150 7.50 -11.13 -12.15
N SER A 151 7.37 -12.21 -12.91
CA SER A 151 6.15 -12.49 -13.68
C SER A 151 4.95 -12.80 -12.77
N SER A 152 5.15 -13.63 -11.74
CA SER A 152 4.16 -13.94 -10.70
C SER A 152 3.75 -12.68 -9.93
N TYR A 153 4.72 -11.84 -9.57
CA TYR A 153 4.44 -10.54 -8.94
C TYR A 153 3.56 -9.64 -9.81
N MET A 154 3.84 -9.54 -11.11
CA MET A 154 3.03 -8.73 -12.03
C MET A 154 1.63 -9.30 -12.20
N GLY A 155 1.48 -10.63 -12.22
CA GLY A 155 0.19 -11.30 -12.22
C GLY A 155 -0.61 -10.99 -10.96
N TRP A 156 0.01 -11.15 -9.80
CA TRP A 156 -0.58 -10.82 -8.50
C TRP A 156 -1.01 -9.35 -8.40
N LEU A 157 -0.17 -8.41 -8.86
CA LEU A 157 -0.52 -6.99 -8.94
C LEU A 157 -1.75 -6.73 -9.83
N ALA A 158 -1.91 -7.49 -10.92
CA ALA A 158 -3.05 -7.36 -11.82
C ALA A 158 -4.34 -7.95 -11.21
N GLU A 159 -4.23 -9.01 -10.41
CA GLU A 159 -5.35 -9.60 -9.67
C GLU A 159 -5.87 -8.71 -8.56
N PHE A 160 -5.02 -7.85 -8.00
CA PHE A 160 -5.34 -6.90 -6.93
C PHE A 160 -6.38 -5.81 -7.28
N ARG A 161 -7.00 -5.86 -8.47
CA ARG A 161 -8.06 -4.97 -9.00
C ARG A 161 -8.18 -3.65 -8.25
N SER A 162 -7.25 -2.74 -8.55
CA SER A 162 -7.15 -1.37 -8.01
C SER A 162 -6.81 -1.31 -6.52
N PRO A 163 -5.51 -1.36 -6.15
CA PRO A 163 -5.11 -0.91 -4.83
C PRO A 163 -5.62 0.52 -4.60
N THR A 164 -6.08 0.82 -3.38
CA THR A 164 -6.49 2.19 -3.01
C THR A 164 -5.35 3.16 -3.28
N TYR A 165 -4.12 2.70 -3.04
CA TYR A 165 -2.93 3.48 -3.29
C TYR A 165 -1.72 2.58 -3.59
N SER A 166 -0.90 2.97 -4.57
CA SER A 166 0.41 2.34 -4.81
C SER A 166 1.46 3.40 -5.08
N TYR A 167 2.59 3.28 -4.40
CA TYR A 167 3.74 4.16 -4.56
C TYR A 167 4.99 3.35 -4.79
N SER A 168 5.75 3.73 -5.80
CA SER A 168 6.95 3.01 -6.19
C SER A 168 8.10 3.96 -6.45
N VAL A 169 9.27 3.60 -5.95
CA VAL A 169 10.50 4.35 -6.20
C VAL A 169 11.60 3.42 -6.72
N PRO A 170 12.40 3.89 -7.69
CA PRO A 170 13.64 3.23 -8.02
C PRO A 170 14.59 3.38 -6.84
N VAL A 171 15.29 2.31 -6.51
CA VAL A 171 16.32 2.32 -5.47
C VAL A 171 17.63 1.85 -6.08
N ARG A 172 18.72 2.55 -5.79
CA ARG A 172 20.06 2.18 -6.26
C ARG A 172 20.92 1.89 -5.05
N PHE A 173 21.51 0.70 -5.02
CA PHE A 173 22.42 0.31 -3.96
C PHE A 173 23.77 -0.05 -4.56
N ARG A 174 24.83 0.45 -3.94
CA ARG A 174 26.20 0.03 -4.23
C ARG A 174 26.45 -1.36 -3.62
N VAL A 175 27.22 -2.24 -4.29
CA VAL A 175 27.66 -3.50 -3.66
C VAL A 175 28.82 -3.21 -2.72
N LYS A 176 28.79 -3.80 -1.53
CA LYS A 176 29.95 -3.77 -0.62
C LYS A 176 31.05 -4.66 -1.22
N GLY A 177 32.22 -4.09 -1.50
CA GLY A 177 33.34 -4.80 -2.11
C GLY A 177 33.44 -4.68 -3.64
N ASP A 178 32.44 -4.07 -4.30
CA ASP A 178 32.51 -3.74 -5.72
C ASP A 178 32.06 -2.27 -5.94
N PRO A 179 33.01 -1.33 -6.10
CA PRO A 179 32.71 0.09 -6.18
C PRO A 179 31.99 0.50 -7.46
N ASP A 180 32.05 -0.31 -8.52
CA ASP A 180 31.53 0.02 -9.85
C ASP A 180 30.16 -0.61 -10.13
N TYR A 181 29.75 -1.60 -9.31
CA TYR A 181 28.48 -2.29 -9.49
C TYR A 181 27.33 -1.71 -8.63
N TYR A 182 26.32 -1.18 -9.34
CA TYR A 182 25.04 -0.75 -8.78
C TYR A 182 23.95 -1.70 -9.20
N VAL A 183 23.16 -2.18 -8.24
CA VAL A 183 21.90 -2.85 -8.56
C VAL A 183 20.79 -1.82 -8.48
N VAL A 184 20.12 -1.65 -9.61
CA VAL A 184 18.87 -0.89 -9.70
C VAL A 184 17.75 -1.84 -9.32
N GLY A 185 17.10 -1.55 -8.20
CA GLY A 185 15.91 -2.24 -7.76
C GLY A 185 14.72 -1.30 -7.72
N ARG A 186 13.60 -1.81 -7.18
CA ARG A 186 12.39 -1.03 -6.98
C ARG A 186 11.80 -1.38 -5.63
N LEU A 187 11.49 -0.35 -4.84
CA LEU A 187 10.70 -0.49 -3.63
C LEU A 187 9.29 0.00 -3.94
N GLN A 188 8.28 -0.82 -3.67
CA GLN A 188 6.90 -0.49 -3.94
C GLN A 188 6.04 -0.76 -2.70
N MET A 189 5.27 0.25 -2.30
CA MET A 189 4.26 0.15 -1.27
C MET A 189 2.89 0.06 -1.92
N ILE A 190 2.04 -0.80 -1.38
CA ILE A 190 0.68 -1.08 -1.85
C ILE A 190 -0.21 -1.04 -0.63
N ILE A 191 -1.28 -0.26 -0.70
CA ILE A 191 -2.25 -0.09 0.39
C ILE A 191 -3.64 -0.27 -0.20
N TRP A 192 -4.49 -1.04 0.49
CA TRP A 192 -5.84 -1.36 0.06
C TRP A 192 -6.79 -1.43 1.26
N PRO A 193 -8.12 -1.47 1.02
CA PRO A 193 -9.09 -1.47 2.11
C PRO A 193 -8.97 -2.74 2.95
N ALA A 194 -9.10 -2.56 4.25
CA ALA A 194 -9.20 -3.62 5.25
C ALA A 194 -10.09 -4.79 4.83
N GLY A 195 -9.59 -6.02 4.95
CA GLY A 195 -10.42 -7.21 4.82
C GLY A 195 -10.82 -7.54 3.37
N ALA A 196 -10.25 -6.87 2.38
CA ALA A 196 -10.44 -7.23 0.97
C ALA A 196 -9.77 -8.57 0.60
N GLY A 197 -8.99 -9.14 1.53
CA GLY A 197 -8.21 -10.35 1.32
C GLY A 197 -6.83 -10.07 0.70
N PHE A 198 -6.00 -11.11 0.69
CA PHE A 198 -4.69 -11.11 0.06
C PHE A 198 -4.64 -12.26 -0.94
N PRO A 199 -4.74 -11.98 -2.25
CA PRO A 199 -4.49 -12.94 -3.31
C PRO A 199 -3.15 -13.65 -3.10
N ASP A 200 -3.12 -14.95 -3.40
CA ASP A 200 -1.89 -15.74 -3.39
C ASP A 200 -0.93 -15.19 -4.45
N PRO A 201 0.25 -14.66 -4.08
CA PRO A 201 1.21 -14.12 -5.03
C PRO A 201 1.96 -15.22 -5.81
N GLY A 202 1.74 -16.49 -5.47
CA GLY A 202 2.56 -17.61 -5.90
C GLY A 202 3.95 -17.57 -5.28
N GLY A 203 4.81 -18.54 -5.63
CA GLY A 203 6.20 -18.56 -5.18
C GLY A 203 6.42 -19.26 -3.83
N THR A 204 7.51 -18.91 -3.17
CA THR A 204 7.95 -19.57 -1.93
C THR A 204 7.57 -18.71 -0.73
N ASP A 205 6.71 -19.24 0.15
CA ASP A 205 6.46 -18.68 1.48
C ASP A 205 7.73 -18.80 2.33
N LEU A 206 8.18 -17.68 2.89
CA LEU A 206 9.36 -17.61 3.74
C LEU A 206 9.03 -17.50 5.23
N CYS A 207 7.74 -17.35 5.56
CA CYS A 207 7.27 -17.14 6.93
C CYS A 207 6.92 -18.47 7.63
N ASN A 208 6.76 -19.55 6.88
CA ASN A 208 6.38 -20.90 7.34
C ASN A 208 7.42 -21.94 6.93
#